data_AF-A0A8S3QC12-F1
#
_entry.id   AF-A0A8S3QC12-F1
#
_cell.length_a   1.000
_cell.length_b   1.000
_cell.length_c   1.000
_cell.angle_alpha   90.00
_cell.angle_beta   90.00
_cell.angle_gamma   90.00
#
_symmetry.space_group_name_H-M   'P 1'
#
loop_
_entity.id
_entity.type
_entity.pdbx_description
1 polymer ?
#
loop_
_entity_poly.entity_id
_entity_poly.type
_entity_poly.pdbx_seq_one_letter_code
_entity_poly.pdbx_strand_id
1 'polypeptide(L)'
;MEKLANCRKFGGYPHENAALFIAEFESYATLHNISPLDDNRIIAALHLHLTGPALTWFNSLSSENKASWEAIVHLFTDKYVDLDWQNPTVMLDSEIFENMSLSSGQSIDNFIANLWKKANTLKKPDHEILVKFIKGLPEQLAFFVRAGHHRDSPSALAAAKMGEAYGYRKAELQVAAASKQAKPSDKRDLSSPPYSHK
;
A
#
# COMPACT_ATOMS: atom_id res chain seq x y z
N MET A 1 12.62 27.03 -30.01
CA MET A 1 11.70 27.32 -28.90
C MET A 1 11.88 26.22 -27.86
N GLU A 2 12.67 26.48 -26.83
CA GLU A 2 12.82 25.56 -25.71
C GLU A 2 11.48 25.48 -24.97
N LYS A 3 10.94 24.26 -24.79
CA LYS A 3 9.86 24.05 -23.82
C LYS A 3 10.44 24.35 -22.45
N LEU A 4 10.16 25.54 -21.92
CA LEU A 4 10.43 25.87 -20.53
C LEU A 4 9.88 24.73 -19.65
N ALA A 5 10.73 24.21 -18.75
CA ALA A 5 10.36 23.13 -17.85
C ALA A 5 9.15 23.58 -17.03
N ASN A 6 7.98 23.02 -17.35
CA ASN A 6 6.74 23.40 -16.70
C ASN A 6 6.66 22.64 -15.37
N CYS A 7 6.69 23.33 -14.24
CA CYS A 7 6.46 22.68 -12.94
C CYS A 7 5.04 22.10 -12.92
N ARG A 8 4.91 20.84 -12.49
CA ARG A 8 3.60 20.21 -12.38
C ARG A 8 2.76 20.94 -11.32
N LYS A 9 1.44 20.86 -11.46
CA LYS A 9 0.52 21.30 -10.41
C LYS A 9 0.42 20.23 -9.34
N PHE A 10 0.15 20.64 -8.10
CA PHE A 10 -0.03 19.75 -6.95
C PHE A 10 -1.40 19.97 -6.32
N GLY A 11 -2.22 18.91 -6.33
CA GLY A 11 -3.57 18.92 -5.78
C GLY A 11 -3.64 18.64 -4.27
N GLY A 12 -2.61 18.05 -3.69
CA GLY A 12 -2.64 17.56 -2.30
C GLY A 12 -3.36 16.22 -2.15
N TYR A 13 -3.42 15.42 -3.21
CA TYR A 13 -4.05 14.11 -3.19
C TYR A 13 -3.08 12.99 -2.77
N PRO A 14 -3.58 11.90 -2.16
CA PRO A 14 -2.78 10.77 -1.69
C PRO A 14 -1.83 10.11 -2.69
N HIS A 15 -2.19 10.12 -3.98
CA HIS A 15 -1.41 9.49 -5.04
C HIS A 15 -0.32 10.40 -5.60
N GLU A 16 -0.30 11.68 -5.22
CA GLU A 16 0.70 12.65 -5.63
C GLU A 16 1.91 12.57 -4.71
N ASN A 17 3.10 12.67 -5.28
CA ASN A 17 4.34 12.67 -4.50
C ASN A 17 4.71 14.11 -4.12
N ALA A 18 4.43 14.49 -2.88
CA ALA A 18 4.69 15.83 -2.34
C ALA A 18 6.18 16.16 -2.27
N ALA A 19 7.02 15.21 -1.84
CA ALA A 19 8.48 15.38 -1.76
C ALA A 19 9.11 15.60 -3.13
N LEU A 20 8.65 14.86 -4.15
CA LEU A 20 9.10 15.06 -5.51
C LEU A 20 8.59 16.40 -6.07
N PHE A 21 7.36 16.81 -5.72
CA PHE A 21 6.81 18.08 -6.17
C PHE A 21 7.61 19.26 -5.64
N ILE A 22 7.95 19.31 -4.36
CA ILE A 22 8.70 20.43 -3.80
C ILE A 22 10.10 20.53 -4.42
N ALA A 23 10.77 19.40 -4.66
CA ALA A 23 12.07 19.37 -5.34
C ALA A 23 11.99 19.84 -6.81
N GLU A 24 10.95 19.44 -7.53
CA GLU A 24 10.68 19.93 -8.90
C GLU A 24 10.37 21.43 -8.90
N PHE A 25 9.62 21.91 -7.91
CA PHE A 25 9.27 23.32 -7.76
C PHE A 25 10.50 24.19 -7.45
N GLU A 26 11.39 23.75 -6.56
CA GLU A 26 12.64 24.46 -6.25
C GLU A 26 13.57 24.53 -7.48
N SER A 27 13.62 23.46 -8.27
CA SER A 27 14.34 23.43 -9.54
C SER A 27 13.74 24.43 -10.54
N TYR A 28 12.40 24.50 -10.60
CA TYR A 28 11.68 25.49 -11.41
C TYR A 28 11.95 26.93 -10.94
N ALA A 29 11.89 27.19 -9.63
CA ALA A 29 12.18 28.51 -9.07
C ALA A 29 13.61 28.96 -9.42
N THR A 30 14.57 28.05 -9.32
CA THR A 30 15.97 28.27 -9.71
C THR A 30 16.08 28.63 -11.20
N LEU A 31 15.43 27.87 -12.08
CA LEU A 31 15.45 28.11 -13.53
C LEU A 31 14.85 29.48 -13.91
N HIS A 32 13.83 29.91 -13.16
CA HIS A 32 13.13 31.19 -13.39
C HIS A 32 13.74 32.36 -12.62
N ASN A 33 14.92 32.19 -12.01
CA ASN A 33 15.60 33.19 -11.18
C ASN A 33 14.69 33.76 -10.07
N ILE A 34 13.84 32.91 -9.51
CA ILE A 34 13.07 33.21 -8.30
C ILE A 34 13.98 32.84 -7.13
N SER A 35 14.58 33.86 -6.53
CA SER A 35 15.49 33.66 -5.40
C SER A 35 14.71 33.10 -4.20
N PRO A 36 15.22 32.06 -3.52
CA PRO A 36 14.69 31.63 -2.22
C PRO A 36 14.76 32.71 -1.14
N LEU A 37 15.54 33.78 -1.35
CA LEU A 37 15.63 34.94 -0.47
C LEU A 37 14.51 35.97 -0.74
N ASP A 38 13.73 35.80 -1.81
CA ASP A 38 12.55 36.60 -2.12
C ASP A 38 11.29 35.81 -1.76
N ASP A 39 11.04 35.74 -0.46
CA ASP A 39 9.95 34.96 0.15
C ASP A 39 8.60 35.25 -0.53
N ASN A 40 8.28 36.53 -0.76
CA ASN A 40 7.01 36.92 -1.37
C ASN A 40 6.84 36.33 -2.76
N ARG A 41 7.90 36.38 -3.58
CA ARG A 41 7.84 35.92 -4.97
C ARG A 41 7.81 34.39 -5.07
N ILE A 42 8.60 33.69 -4.26
CA ILE A 42 8.60 32.22 -4.27
C ILE A 42 7.29 31.65 -3.69
N ILE A 43 6.74 32.27 -2.63
CA ILE A 43 5.46 31.87 -2.04
C ILE A 43 4.31 32.14 -3.02
N ALA A 44 4.30 33.29 -3.71
CA ALA A 44 3.32 33.57 -4.76
C ALA A 44 3.43 32.59 -5.95
N ALA A 45 4.64 32.23 -6.34
CA ALA A 45 4.86 31.22 -7.38
C ALA A 45 4.37 29.84 -6.94
N LEU A 46 4.60 29.43 -5.68
CA LEU A 46 4.06 28.18 -5.14
C LEU A 46 2.54 28.18 -5.21
N HIS A 47 1.90 29.26 -4.77
CA HIS A 47 0.45 29.42 -4.79
C HIS A 47 -0.17 29.15 -6.18
N LEU A 48 0.49 29.58 -7.27
CA LEU A 48 0.04 29.34 -8.65
C LEU A 48 0.11 27.86 -9.08
N HIS A 49 0.95 27.06 -8.42
CA HIS A 49 1.16 25.65 -8.72
C HIS A 49 0.33 24.72 -7.81
N LEU A 50 -0.33 25.26 -6.79
CA LEU A 50 -1.25 24.50 -5.94
C LEU A 50 -2.66 24.50 -6.54
N THR A 51 -3.33 23.36 -6.44
CA THR A 51 -4.74 23.18 -6.81
C THR A 51 -5.48 22.37 -5.76
N GLY A 52 -6.80 22.26 -5.88
CA GLY A 52 -7.60 21.34 -5.07
C GLY A 52 -7.42 21.51 -3.55
N PRO A 53 -7.37 20.40 -2.78
CA PRO A 53 -7.12 20.41 -1.34
C PRO A 53 -5.86 21.17 -0.90
N ALA A 54 -4.76 21.08 -1.65
CA ALA A 54 -3.53 21.80 -1.33
C ALA A 54 -3.69 23.32 -1.39
N LEU A 55 -4.40 23.81 -2.40
CA LEU A 55 -4.70 25.24 -2.51
C LEU A 55 -5.60 25.71 -1.35
N THR A 56 -6.64 24.94 -1.01
CA THR A 56 -7.52 25.26 0.12
C THR A 56 -6.75 25.31 1.43
N TRP A 57 -5.86 24.33 1.66
CA TRP A 57 -4.99 24.34 2.83
C TRP A 57 -4.09 25.58 2.86
N PHE A 58 -3.40 25.88 1.76
CA PHE A 58 -2.51 27.03 1.69
C PHE A 58 -3.27 28.33 1.98
N ASN A 59 -4.49 28.46 1.49
CA ASN A 59 -5.35 29.62 1.76
C ASN A 59 -5.83 29.70 3.22
N SER A 60 -5.90 28.58 3.92
CA SER A 60 -6.27 28.53 5.35
C SER A 60 -5.13 28.93 6.31
N LEU A 61 -3.89 29.00 5.83
CA LEU A 61 -2.74 29.41 6.65
C LEU A 61 -2.82 30.91 6.99
N SER A 62 -2.47 31.25 8.24
CA SER A 62 -2.34 32.64 8.70
C SER A 62 -1.20 33.37 7.97
N SER A 63 -1.23 34.71 7.99
CA SER A 63 -0.17 35.53 7.40
C SER A 63 1.19 35.28 8.03
N GLU A 64 1.22 34.97 9.33
CA GLU A 64 2.45 34.63 10.08
C GLU A 64 3.10 33.35 9.53
N ASN A 65 2.29 32.35 9.18
CA ASN A 65 2.76 31.09 8.60
C ASN A 65 3.23 31.24 7.13
N LYS A 66 2.88 32.36 6.47
CA LYS A 66 3.31 32.71 5.10
C LYS A 66 4.43 33.74 5.09
N ALA A 67 5.05 34.02 6.24
CA ALA A 67 6.06 35.06 6.35
C ALA A 67 7.40 34.69 5.69
N SER A 68 7.74 33.40 5.63
CA SER A 68 8.97 32.92 5.01
C SER A 68 8.75 31.65 4.20
N TRP A 69 9.59 31.46 3.18
CA TRP A 69 9.61 30.24 2.37
C TRP A 69 9.90 29.01 3.24
N GLU A 70 10.84 29.14 4.18
CA GLU A 70 11.23 28.07 5.10
C GLU A 70 10.04 27.59 5.95
N ALA A 71 9.24 28.51 6.50
CA ALA A 71 8.05 28.15 7.28
C ALA A 71 7.02 27.40 6.43
N ILE A 72 6.84 27.81 5.16
CA ILE A 72 5.93 27.15 4.23
C ILE A 72 6.43 25.75 3.86
N VAL A 73 7.72 25.58 3.58
CA VAL A 73 8.30 24.26 3.30
C VAL A 73 8.16 23.34 4.49
N HIS A 74 8.38 23.83 5.71
CA HIS A 74 8.20 23.05 6.92
C HIS A 74 6.73 22.59 7.07
N LEU A 75 5.77 23.51 6.98
CA LEU A 75 4.35 23.18 7.09
C LEU A 75 3.85 22.29 5.95
N PHE A 76 4.39 22.45 4.75
CA PHE A 76 4.08 21.60 3.59
C PHE A 76 4.62 20.19 3.81
N THR A 77 5.86 20.07 4.28
CA THR A 77 6.50 18.81 4.60
C THR A 77 5.73 18.08 5.69
N ASP A 78 5.46 18.74 6.82
CA ASP A 78 4.67 18.19 7.93
C ASP A 78 3.31 17.66 7.47
N LYS A 79 2.62 18.39 6.59
CA LYS A 79 1.28 18.02 6.13
C LYS A 79 1.24 16.95 5.04
N TYR A 80 2.17 17.00 4.08
CA TYR A 80 2.09 16.22 2.84
C TYR A 80 3.24 15.24 2.62
N VAL A 81 4.34 15.37 3.35
CA VAL A 81 5.55 14.55 3.21
C VAL A 81 5.74 13.65 4.44
N ASP A 82 5.64 14.22 5.63
CA ASP A 82 5.68 13.48 6.88
C ASP A 82 4.35 12.76 7.06
N LEU A 83 4.38 11.51 6.59
CA LEU A 83 3.31 10.53 6.68
C LEU A 83 3.10 10.14 8.14
N ASP A 84 2.45 11.02 8.90
CA ASP A 84 1.99 10.69 10.24
C ASP A 84 0.86 9.65 10.17
N TRP A 85 0.75 8.82 11.20
CA TRP A 85 -0.26 7.77 11.36
C TRP A 85 -1.71 8.28 11.27
N GLN A 86 -1.92 9.60 11.36
CA GLN A 86 -3.21 10.27 11.18
C GLN A 86 -3.56 10.56 9.71
N ASN A 87 -2.64 10.34 8.76
CA ASN A 87 -2.92 10.51 7.35
C ASN A 87 -3.85 9.36 6.88
N PRO A 88 -5.07 9.66 6.38
CA PRO A 88 -6.03 8.64 5.95
C PRO A 88 -5.46 7.73 4.84
N THR A 89 -4.48 8.22 4.08
CA THR A 89 -3.74 7.42 3.08
C THR A 89 -2.89 6.35 3.74
N VAL A 90 -2.17 6.67 4.82
CA VAL A 90 -1.34 5.71 5.55
C VAL A 90 -2.20 4.66 6.21
N MET A 91 -3.36 5.05 6.75
CA MET A 91 -4.35 4.12 7.29
C MET A 91 -4.87 3.17 6.21
N LEU A 92 -5.32 3.71 5.07
CA LEU A 92 -5.79 2.90 3.95
C LEU A 92 -4.68 1.98 3.41
N ASP A 93 -3.47 2.50 3.30
CA ASP A 93 -2.31 1.75 2.83
C ASP A 93 -1.93 0.63 3.80
N SER A 94 -2.04 0.88 5.10
CA SER A 94 -1.86 -0.11 6.15
C SER A 94 -2.94 -1.17 6.09
N GLU A 95 -4.21 -0.80 5.89
CA GLU A 95 -5.31 -1.76 5.72
C GLU A 95 -5.13 -2.60 4.46
N ILE A 96 -4.76 -1.98 3.33
CA ILE A 96 -4.44 -2.68 2.09
C ILE A 96 -3.32 -3.68 2.37
N PHE A 97 -2.22 -3.23 2.98
CA PHE A 97 -1.09 -4.10 3.35
C PHE A 97 -1.58 -5.27 4.19
N GLU A 98 -2.33 -5.03 5.26
CA GLU A 98 -2.88 -6.06 6.17
C GLU A 98 -3.86 -7.02 5.50
N ASN A 99 -4.46 -6.65 4.38
CA ASN A 99 -5.37 -7.50 3.62
C ASN A 99 -4.73 -8.13 2.36
N MET A 100 -3.45 -7.87 2.09
CA MET A 100 -2.77 -8.48 0.94
C MET A 100 -2.67 -10.01 1.09
N SER A 101 -3.13 -10.72 0.05
CA SER A 101 -2.99 -12.16 -0.13
C SER A 101 -2.79 -12.49 -1.61
N LEU A 102 -2.10 -13.60 -1.89
CA LEU A 102 -1.86 -14.11 -3.23
C LEU A 102 -3.20 -14.53 -3.87
N SER A 103 -3.63 -13.83 -4.91
CA SER A 103 -4.85 -14.16 -5.64
C SER A 103 -4.66 -15.40 -6.52
N SER A 104 -5.71 -16.16 -6.80
CA SER A 104 -5.64 -17.46 -7.51
C SER A 104 -4.98 -17.43 -8.90
N GLY A 105 -5.04 -16.31 -9.63
CA GLY A 105 -4.40 -16.12 -10.93
C GLY A 105 -3.11 -15.29 -10.91
N GLN A 106 -2.69 -14.78 -9.75
CA GLN A 106 -1.51 -13.91 -9.62
C GLN A 106 -0.23 -14.74 -9.51
N SER A 107 0.86 -14.35 -10.16
CA SER A 107 2.16 -15.01 -9.92
C SER A 107 2.74 -14.64 -8.55
N ILE A 108 3.52 -15.54 -7.95
CA ILE A 108 4.20 -15.27 -6.67
C ILE A 108 5.14 -14.05 -6.79
N ASP A 109 5.83 -13.92 -7.93
CA ASP A 109 6.71 -12.78 -8.21
C ASP A 109 5.97 -11.44 -8.21
N ASN A 110 4.80 -11.37 -8.86
CA ASN A 110 4.00 -10.15 -8.87
C ASN A 110 3.45 -9.83 -7.47
N PHE A 111 3.08 -10.86 -6.70
CA PHE A 111 2.62 -10.67 -5.33
C PHE A 111 3.71 -10.09 -4.44
N ILE A 112 4.91 -10.68 -4.44
CA ILE A 112 6.00 -10.19 -3.58
C ILE A 112 6.48 -8.79 -4.01
N ALA A 113 6.52 -8.49 -5.32
CA ALA A 113 6.86 -7.15 -5.80
C ALA A 113 5.86 -6.09 -5.33
N ASN A 114 4.56 -6.39 -5.39
CA ASN A 114 3.52 -5.48 -4.88
C ASN A 114 3.61 -5.32 -3.36
N LEU A 115 3.88 -6.41 -2.65
CA LEU A 115 4.03 -6.40 -1.19
C LEU A 115 5.21 -5.51 -0.77
N TRP A 116 6.37 -5.64 -1.42
CA TRP A 116 7.54 -4.79 -1.19
C TRP A 116 7.26 -3.33 -1.48
N LYS A 117 6.60 -3.04 -2.61
CA LYS A 117 6.23 -1.66 -2.96
C LYS A 117 5.40 -1.02 -1.84
N LYS A 118 4.41 -1.75 -1.31
CA LYS A 118 3.53 -1.26 -0.25
C LYS A 118 4.25 -1.15 1.10
N ALA A 119 5.05 -2.14 1.44
CA ALA A 119 5.88 -2.15 2.65
C ALA A 119 6.85 -0.97 2.70
N ASN A 120 7.50 -0.65 1.58
CA ASN A 120 8.42 0.48 1.47
C ASN A 120 7.70 1.82 1.66
N THR A 121 6.49 1.97 1.10
CA THR A 121 5.64 3.15 1.35
C THR A 121 5.34 3.32 2.85
N LEU A 122 5.11 2.22 3.55
CA LEU A 122 4.80 2.19 4.99
C LEU A 122 6.03 2.11 5.89
N LYS A 123 7.24 2.13 5.34
CA LYS A 123 8.52 1.95 6.06
C LYS A 123 8.55 0.69 6.96
N LYS A 124 7.93 -0.39 6.49
CA LYS A 124 7.84 -1.66 7.24
C LYS A 124 9.20 -2.36 7.27
N PRO A 125 9.62 -2.92 8.42
CA PRO A 125 10.86 -3.66 8.51
C PRO A 125 10.77 -5.03 7.81
N ASP A 126 11.88 -5.54 7.30
CA ASP A 126 11.94 -6.78 6.50
C ASP A 126 11.27 -7.99 7.15
N HIS A 127 11.36 -8.12 8.48
CA HIS A 127 10.73 -9.22 9.20
C HIS A 127 9.20 -9.17 9.12
N GLU A 128 8.58 -7.98 9.15
CA GLU A 128 7.14 -7.83 8.96
C GLU A 128 6.74 -8.19 7.53
N ILE A 129 7.57 -7.83 6.55
CA ILE A 129 7.36 -8.17 5.13
C ILE A 129 7.40 -9.68 4.94
N LEU A 130 8.37 -10.37 5.54
CA LEU A 130 8.49 -11.83 5.51
C LEU A 130 7.28 -12.52 6.14
N VAL A 131 6.90 -12.12 7.36
CA VAL A 131 5.72 -12.66 8.04
C VAL A 131 4.47 -12.44 7.19
N LYS A 132 4.35 -11.25 6.60
CA LYS A 132 3.21 -10.90 5.77
C LYS A 132 3.17 -11.68 4.46
N PHE A 133 4.32 -11.87 3.82
CA PHE A 133 4.46 -12.69 2.63
C PHE A 133 3.95 -14.10 2.91
N ILE A 134 4.44 -14.75 3.97
CA ILE A 134 4.04 -16.10 4.36
C ILE A 134 2.55 -16.18 4.71
N LYS A 135 2.02 -15.19 5.45
CA LYS A 135 0.59 -15.12 5.81
C LYS A 135 -0.32 -14.91 4.59
N GLY A 136 0.18 -14.22 3.56
CA GLY A 136 -0.56 -13.95 2.34
C GLY A 136 -0.56 -15.12 1.34
N LEU A 137 0.23 -16.18 1.55
CA LEU A 137 0.19 -17.38 0.71
C LEU A 137 -1.04 -18.25 1.04
N PRO A 138 -1.53 -19.05 0.08
CA PRO A 138 -2.52 -20.10 0.34
C PRO A 138 -2.04 -21.05 1.44
N GLU A 139 -2.95 -21.61 2.23
CA GLU A 139 -2.62 -22.30 3.48
C GLU A 139 -1.60 -23.43 3.29
N GLN A 140 -1.77 -24.24 2.25
CA GLN A 140 -0.88 -25.37 1.98
C GLN A 140 0.52 -24.91 1.57
N LEU A 141 0.59 -23.84 0.78
CA LEU A 141 1.84 -23.25 0.36
C LEU A 141 2.54 -22.53 1.54
N ALA A 142 1.77 -21.81 2.36
CA ALA A 142 2.27 -21.17 3.56
C ALA A 142 2.83 -22.20 4.54
N PHE A 143 2.18 -23.35 4.71
CA PHE A 143 2.67 -24.46 5.52
C PHE A 143 4.03 -24.96 5.02
N PHE A 144 4.14 -25.22 3.72
CA PHE A 144 5.39 -25.67 3.09
C PHE A 144 6.53 -24.68 3.34
N VAL A 145 6.28 -23.38 3.15
CA VAL A 145 7.30 -22.33 3.37
C VAL A 145 7.67 -22.21 4.86
N ARG A 146 6.71 -22.31 5.78
CA ARG A 146 6.99 -22.26 7.23
C ARG A 146 7.85 -23.45 7.69
N ALA A 147 7.62 -24.64 7.14
CA ALA A 147 8.40 -25.83 7.47
C ALA A 147 9.90 -25.66 7.17
N GLY A 148 10.25 -24.81 6.18
CA GLY A 148 11.62 -24.49 5.81
C GLY A 148 12.36 -23.51 6.75
N HIS A 149 11.68 -22.91 7.74
CA HIS A 149 12.28 -22.00 8.74
C HIS A 149 13.17 -20.88 8.15
N HIS A 150 12.72 -20.27 7.06
CA HIS A 150 13.46 -19.22 6.38
C HIS A 150 13.55 -17.95 7.24
N ARG A 151 14.74 -17.32 7.26
CA ARG A 151 15.02 -16.09 8.03
C ARG A 151 14.96 -14.82 7.19
N ASP A 152 14.85 -14.98 5.88
CA ASP A 152 14.89 -13.89 4.91
C ASP A 152 13.88 -14.10 3.78
N SER A 153 13.42 -12.99 3.20
CA SER A 153 12.43 -12.96 2.12
C SER A 153 12.89 -13.69 0.84
N PRO A 154 14.15 -13.58 0.38
CA PRO A 154 14.63 -14.33 -0.78
C PRO A 154 14.51 -15.86 -0.62
N SER A 155 14.91 -16.40 0.53
CA SER A 155 14.83 -17.83 0.81
C SER A 155 13.39 -18.31 0.89
N ALA A 156 12.51 -17.53 1.53
CA ALA A 156 11.07 -17.82 1.57
C ALA A 156 10.42 -17.78 0.18
N LEU A 157 10.83 -16.85 -0.68
CA LEU A 157 10.37 -16.76 -2.07
C LEU A 157 10.79 -18.00 -2.87
N ALA A 158 12.05 -18.42 -2.75
CA ALA A 158 12.55 -19.63 -3.41
C ALA A 158 11.76 -20.87 -2.99
N ALA A 159 11.48 -21.02 -1.69
CA ALA A 159 10.66 -22.10 -1.17
C ALA A 159 9.20 -22.02 -1.66
N ALA A 160 8.60 -20.83 -1.72
CA ALA A 160 7.25 -20.66 -2.25
C ALA A 160 7.16 -21.07 -3.72
N LYS A 161 8.16 -20.69 -4.54
CA LYS A 161 8.23 -21.12 -5.96
C LYS A 161 8.38 -22.64 -6.08
N MET A 162 9.22 -23.23 -5.24
CA MET A 162 9.39 -24.67 -5.20
C MET A 162 8.09 -25.39 -4.82
N GLY A 163 7.41 -24.94 -3.76
CA GLY A 163 6.11 -25.47 -3.36
C GLY A 163 5.03 -25.31 -4.44
N GLU A 164 5.03 -24.20 -5.16
CA GLU A 164 4.13 -24.01 -6.30
C GLU A 164 4.40 -25.03 -7.43
N ALA A 165 5.67 -25.28 -7.75
CA ALA A 165 6.06 -26.28 -8.74
C ALA A 165 5.64 -27.71 -8.32
N TYR A 166 5.65 -28.01 -7.02
CA TYR A 166 5.15 -29.27 -6.46
C TYR A 166 3.62 -29.32 -6.31
N GLY A 167 2.90 -28.28 -6.71
CA GLY A 167 1.44 -28.29 -6.76
C GLY A 167 0.73 -27.93 -5.46
N TYR A 168 1.44 -27.48 -4.42
CA TYR A 168 0.86 -27.05 -3.14
C TYR A 168 -0.13 -25.87 -3.29
N ARG A 169 -0.11 -25.17 -4.43
CA ARG A 169 -1.10 -24.14 -4.77
C ARG A 169 -2.38 -24.69 -5.41
N LYS A 170 -2.30 -25.80 -6.14
CA LYS A 170 -3.42 -26.37 -6.91
C LYS A 170 -4.29 -27.30 -6.05
N ALA A 171 -3.68 -27.99 -5.09
CA ALA A 171 -4.39 -28.88 -4.19
C ALA A 171 -5.45 -28.13 -3.35
N GLU A 172 -5.20 -26.87 -2.99
CA GLU A 172 -6.16 -26.03 -2.28
C GLU A 172 -7.36 -25.59 -3.15
N LEU A 173 -7.14 -25.31 -4.45
CA LEU A 173 -8.22 -25.02 -5.40
C LEU A 173 -9.16 -26.22 -5.58
N GLN A 174 -8.64 -27.45 -5.51
CA GLN A 174 -9.44 -28.67 -5.61
C GLN A 174 -10.24 -28.94 -4.32
N VAL A 175 -9.64 -28.73 -3.15
CA VAL A 175 -10.32 -28.89 -1.85
C VAL A 175 -11.39 -27.81 -1.64
N ALA A 176 -11.14 -26.56 -2.04
CA ALA A 176 -12.12 -25.46 -1.99
C ALA A 176 -13.29 -25.67 -2.98
N ALA A 177 -13.05 -26.31 -4.13
CA ALA A 177 -14.11 -26.67 -5.07
C ALA A 177 -14.97 -27.84 -4.56
N ALA A 178 -14.35 -28.85 -3.94
CA ALA A 178 -15.05 -30.01 -3.38
C ALA A 178 -15.91 -29.65 -2.15
N SER A 179 -15.44 -28.76 -1.28
CA SER A 179 -16.17 -28.30 -0.09
C SER A 179 -17.40 -27.44 -0.42
N LYS A 180 -17.41 -26.74 -1.56
CA LYS A 180 -18.59 -26.01 -2.05
C LYS A 180 -19.69 -26.90 -2.66
N GLN A 181 -19.39 -28.17 -2.96
CA GLN A 181 -20.36 -29.13 -3.51
C GLN A 181 -20.96 -30.10 -2.48
N ALA A 182 -20.48 -30.09 -1.23
CA ALA A 182 -21.06 -30.89 -0.16
C ALA A 182 -22.38 -30.27 0.33
N LYS A 183 -23.49 -30.56 -0.37
CA LYS A 183 -24.85 -30.42 0.19
C LYS A 183 -24.99 -31.35 1.41
N PRO A 184 -25.60 -30.92 2.52
CA PRO A 184 -25.91 -31.82 3.63
C PRO A 184 -27.09 -32.71 3.20
N SER A 185 -26.81 -33.95 2.83
CA SER A 185 -27.83 -34.98 2.59
C SER A 185 -28.08 -35.82 3.85
N ASP A 186 -29.37 -35.94 4.15
CA ASP A 186 -30.04 -36.93 5.01
C ASP A 186 -29.89 -36.86 6.53
N LYS A 187 -30.86 -36.13 7.11
CA LYS A 187 -31.51 -36.54 8.36
C LYS A 187 -32.05 -37.96 8.19
N ARG A 188 -31.40 -38.94 8.82
CA ARG A 188 -31.99 -40.28 8.99
C ARG A 188 -33.13 -40.18 10.00
N ASP A 189 -34.35 -40.31 9.48
CA ASP A 189 -35.56 -40.61 10.26
C ASP A 189 -35.34 -41.89 11.07
N LEU A 190 -35.32 -41.75 12.39
CA LEU A 190 -35.46 -42.88 13.31
C LEU A 190 -36.95 -43.12 13.52
N SER A 191 -37.56 -43.91 12.61
CA SER A 191 -38.85 -44.53 12.90
C SER A 191 -38.63 -45.76 13.78
N SER A 192 -39.19 -45.72 14.98
CA SER A 192 -39.18 -46.84 15.92
C SER A 192 -40.18 -47.94 15.47
N PRO A 193 -39.83 -49.23 15.57
CA PRO A 193 -40.78 -50.32 15.34
C PRO A 193 -41.62 -50.63 16.59
N PRO A 194 -42.83 -51.21 16.42
CA PRO A 194 -43.72 -51.51 17.53
C PRO A 194 -43.34 -52.83 18.20
N TYR A 195 -43.20 -52.84 19.52
CA TYR A 195 -43.18 -54.08 20.30
C TYR A 195 -44.55 -54.29 20.93
N SER A 196 -45.23 -55.32 20.45
CA SER A 196 -46.35 -55.98 21.12
C SER A 196 -45.78 -57.21 21.82
N HIS A 197 -46.07 -57.40 23.10
CA HIS A 197 -46.31 -58.73 23.69
C HIS A 197 -46.79 -58.65 25.15
N LYS A 198 -47.97 -59.27 25.33
CA LYS A 198 -48.51 -59.98 26.51
C LYS A 198 -49.03 -59.17 27.69
#